data_AF-A0A2S4UZX2-F1
#
_entry.id   AF-A0A2S4UZX2-F1
#
_cell.length_a   1.000
_cell.length_b   1.000
_cell.length_c   1.000
_cell.angle_alpha   90.00
_cell.angle_beta   90.00
_cell.angle_gamma   90.00
#
_symmetry.space_group_name_H-M   'P 1'
#
loop_
_entity.id
_entity.type
_entity.pdbx_description
1 polymer ?
#
loop_
_entity_poly.entity_id
_entity_poly.type
_entity_poly.pdbx_seq_one_letter_code
_entity_poly.pdbx_strand_id
1 'polypeptide(L)'
;MKTNPTSLQNGLMPTTVTHLHSQLCATGIPTSNSAFARSIHDFTRVVLGAEDANSDLPPAPPQSQLSTFEPPSSDTSATCVILNRFRSYLSEHNLSDLEVGGRIKCIPVICRQYFIEDMAHANVHYISFAWGEDPDSPYNAWFAGTVWKHWTFAKNNGLLHKYAISPTDDTADNGRMILYRWIHGRQAEVKQSARNLNWRQLKSAREKRSKRKKQVRPQPNWLI
;
A
#
# COMPACT_ATOMS: atom_id res chain seq x y z
N MET A 1 -15.23 5.46 24.30
CA MET A 1 -16.06 5.14 23.12
C MET A 1 -15.32 5.60 21.88
N LYS A 2 -14.73 4.67 21.12
CA LYS A 2 -14.02 4.99 19.87
C LYS A 2 -15.05 4.93 18.75
N THR A 3 -15.13 6.00 17.97
CA THR A 3 -16.03 6.14 16.83
C THR A 3 -15.69 5.08 15.78
N ASN A 4 -16.64 4.15 15.54
CA ASN A 4 -16.63 3.34 14.32
C ASN A 4 -16.62 4.28 13.10
N PRO A 5 -15.92 3.94 12.00
CA PRO A 5 -15.89 4.78 10.80
C PRO A 5 -17.24 4.91 10.09
N THR A 6 -18.32 4.34 10.63
CA THR A 6 -19.67 4.46 10.10
C THR A 6 -20.28 5.85 10.29
N SER A 7 -19.69 6.75 11.08
CA SER A 7 -20.18 8.13 11.23
C SER A 7 -19.44 9.10 10.29
N LEU A 8 -19.50 8.86 8.98
CA LEU A 8 -19.21 9.89 7.98
C LEU A 8 -20.51 10.66 7.74
N GLN A 9 -20.49 12.00 7.85
CA GLN A 9 -21.63 12.84 7.49
C GLN A 9 -22.17 12.40 6.12
N ASN A 10 -23.40 11.88 6.10
CA ASN A 10 -24.18 11.42 4.95
C ASN A 10 -23.91 10.00 4.40
N GLY A 11 -23.06 9.17 5.00
CA GLY A 11 -22.91 7.75 4.60
C GLY A 11 -22.41 7.52 3.16
N LEU A 12 -22.01 8.57 2.45
CA LEU A 12 -21.51 8.52 1.08
C LEU A 12 -20.01 8.81 1.08
N MET A 13 -19.23 7.89 0.53
CA MET A 13 -17.79 8.05 0.38
C MET A 13 -17.47 9.20 -0.60
N PRO A 14 -16.43 10.00 -0.33
CA PRO A 14 -16.02 11.08 -1.22
C PRO A 14 -15.71 10.62 -2.63
N THR A 15 -16.29 11.28 -3.64
CA THR A 15 -16.11 10.93 -5.06
C THR A 15 -14.74 11.30 -5.63
N THR A 16 -13.91 12.05 -4.89
CA THR A 16 -12.56 12.44 -5.34
C THR A 16 -11.48 12.01 -4.34
N VAL A 17 -10.35 11.53 -4.87
CA VAL A 17 -9.17 11.13 -4.08
C VAL A 17 -8.69 12.26 -3.16
N THR A 18 -8.79 13.51 -3.61
CA THR A 18 -8.40 14.69 -2.83
C THR A 18 -9.29 14.88 -1.60
N HIS A 19 -10.61 14.72 -1.73
CA HIS A 19 -11.53 14.86 -0.60
C HIS A 19 -11.39 13.70 0.39
N LEU A 20 -11.22 12.47 -0.11
CA LEU A 20 -10.89 11.32 0.74
C LEU A 20 -9.59 11.58 1.53
N HIS A 21 -8.55 12.06 0.87
CA HIS A 21 -7.29 12.40 1.53
C HIS A 21 -7.48 13.44 2.64
N SER A 22 -8.17 14.55 2.34
CA SER A 22 -8.43 15.61 3.31
C SER A 22 -9.21 15.11 4.52
N GLN A 23 -10.25 14.31 4.30
CA GLN A 23 -11.10 13.80 5.35
C GLN A 23 -10.36 12.82 6.27
N LEU A 24 -9.59 11.89 5.69
CA LEU A 24 -8.79 10.95 6.48
C LEU A 24 -7.72 11.68 7.32
N CYS A 25 -7.06 12.68 6.75
CA CYS A 25 -6.10 13.50 7.50
C CYS A 25 -6.78 14.25 8.66
N ALA A 26 -8.00 14.77 8.45
CA ALA A 26 -8.76 15.46 9.49
C ALA A 26 -9.18 14.51 10.64
N THR A 27 -9.35 13.21 10.38
CA THR A 27 -9.65 12.20 11.40
C THR A 27 -8.39 11.62 12.08
N GLY A 28 -7.22 12.22 11.85
CA GLY A 28 -5.96 11.79 12.47
C GLY A 28 -5.24 10.65 11.76
N ILE A 29 -5.69 10.23 10.56
CA ILE A 29 -4.94 9.25 9.76
C ILE A 29 -3.67 9.91 9.21
N PRO A 30 -2.50 9.27 9.32
CA PRO A 30 -1.24 9.85 8.84
C PRO A 30 -1.31 10.26 7.37
N THR A 31 -0.68 11.39 7.03
CA THR A 31 -0.65 11.90 5.65
C THR A 31 0.07 10.90 4.73
N SER A 32 -0.19 10.97 3.41
CA SER A 32 0.46 10.11 2.42
C SER A 32 2.00 10.23 2.36
N ASN A 33 2.54 11.30 2.94
CA ASN A 33 3.98 11.57 2.98
C ASN A 33 4.62 11.18 4.32
N SER A 34 3.85 10.72 5.32
CA SER A 34 4.43 10.23 6.56
C SER A 34 5.35 9.03 6.30
N ALA A 35 6.31 8.78 7.20
CA ALA A 35 7.18 7.62 7.09
C ALA A 35 6.37 6.31 7.11
N PHE A 36 5.33 6.25 7.95
CA PHE A 36 4.40 5.12 8.04
C PHE A 36 3.63 4.88 6.74
N ALA A 37 3.05 5.92 6.13
CA ALA A 37 2.35 5.77 4.86
C ALA A 37 3.28 5.33 3.72
N ARG A 38 4.47 5.94 3.64
CA ARG A 38 5.45 5.63 2.61
C ARG A 38 5.98 4.20 2.74
N SER A 39 6.23 3.71 3.96
CA SER A 39 6.69 2.34 4.16
C SER A 39 5.64 1.32 3.72
N ILE A 40 4.36 1.55 4.04
CA ILE A 40 3.26 0.69 3.57
C ILE A 40 3.15 0.72 2.06
N HIS A 41 3.19 1.91 1.44
CA HIS A 41 3.08 2.04 -0.01
C HIS A 41 4.24 1.34 -0.74
N ASP A 42 5.47 1.55 -0.29
CA ASP A 42 6.66 0.95 -0.90
C ASP A 42 6.67 -0.57 -0.68
N PHE A 43 6.30 -1.05 0.51
CA PHE A 43 6.15 -2.48 0.78
C PHE A 43 5.09 -3.12 -0.10
N THR A 44 3.92 -2.48 -0.22
CA THR A 44 2.83 -2.93 -1.09
C THR A 44 3.30 -3.05 -2.54
N ARG A 45 4.10 -2.09 -3.02
CA ARG A 45 4.69 -2.16 -4.37
C ARG A 45 5.66 -3.34 -4.52
N VAL A 46 6.51 -3.59 -3.53
CA VAL A 46 7.46 -4.73 -3.56
C VAL A 46 6.73 -6.06 -3.63
N VAL A 47 5.72 -6.29 -2.77
CA VAL A 47 4.96 -7.56 -2.80
C VAL A 47 4.14 -7.75 -4.08
N LEU A 48 3.78 -6.65 -4.75
CA LEU A 48 3.14 -6.68 -6.08
C LEU A 48 4.15 -6.83 -7.24
N GLY A 49 5.46 -6.87 -6.97
CA GLY A 49 6.50 -6.93 -8.00
C GLY A 49 6.67 -5.63 -8.81
N ALA A 50 6.20 -4.50 -8.29
CA ALA A 50 6.26 -3.19 -8.93
C ALA A 50 7.34 -2.30 -8.28
N GLU A 51 8.57 -2.79 -8.27
CA GLU A 51 9.67 -2.25 -7.45
C GLU A 51 10.17 -0.87 -7.91
N ASP A 52 10.21 -0.64 -9.22
CA ASP A 52 10.57 0.67 -9.77
C ASP A 52 9.51 1.72 -9.49
N ALA A 53 9.92 2.98 -9.33
CA ALA A 53 8.98 4.08 -9.05
C ALA A 53 7.93 4.30 -10.17
N ASN A 54 8.25 3.90 -11.41
CA ASN A 54 7.40 4.07 -12.58
C ASN A 54 6.88 2.74 -13.15
N SER A 55 7.19 1.60 -12.52
CA SER A 55 6.66 0.31 -12.98
C SER A 55 5.15 0.29 -12.84
N ASP A 56 4.55 -0.36 -13.81
CA ASP A 56 3.14 -0.67 -13.79
C ASP A 56 2.81 -1.63 -12.66
N LEU A 57 1.70 -1.36 -11.98
CA LEU A 57 1.12 -2.33 -11.08
C LEU A 57 0.55 -3.48 -11.92
N PRO A 58 0.57 -4.71 -11.39
CA PRO A 58 -0.06 -5.83 -12.08
C PRO A 58 -1.54 -5.53 -12.37
N PRO A 59 -2.11 -6.07 -13.46
CA PRO A 59 -3.54 -5.92 -13.77
C PRO A 59 -4.43 -6.42 -12.64
N ALA A 60 -5.76 -6.25 -12.74
CA ALA A 60 -6.66 -6.91 -11.80
C ALA A 60 -6.62 -8.44 -12.01
N PRO A 61 -6.87 -9.25 -10.97
CA PRO A 61 -7.08 -10.68 -11.12
C PRO A 61 -8.18 -11.02 -12.13
N PRO A 62 -8.13 -12.19 -12.78
CA PRO A 62 -9.19 -12.63 -13.66
C PRO A 62 -10.49 -12.84 -12.88
N GLN A 63 -11.63 -12.62 -13.53
CA GLN A 63 -12.94 -12.75 -12.89
C GLN A 63 -13.16 -14.15 -12.30
N SER A 64 -12.59 -15.19 -12.90
CA SER A 64 -12.66 -16.55 -12.39
C SER A 64 -12.10 -16.69 -10.97
N GLN A 65 -10.98 -16.01 -10.65
CA GLN A 65 -10.42 -16.00 -9.29
C GLN A 65 -11.34 -15.22 -8.34
N LEU A 66 -11.88 -14.08 -8.78
CA LEU A 66 -12.72 -13.23 -7.95
C LEU A 66 -14.08 -13.87 -7.65
N SER A 67 -14.71 -14.51 -8.63
CA SER A 67 -16.03 -15.14 -8.48
C SER A 67 -16.03 -16.36 -7.58
N THR A 68 -14.90 -17.06 -7.48
CA THR A 68 -14.74 -18.24 -6.62
C THR A 68 -14.00 -17.90 -5.33
N PHE A 69 -13.67 -16.63 -5.09
CA PHE A 69 -12.93 -16.23 -3.91
C PHE A 69 -13.85 -16.26 -2.69
N GLU A 70 -13.56 -17.17 -1.78
CA GLU A 70 -14.05 -17.12 -0.42
C GLU A 70 -12.90 -16.68 0.47
N PRO A 71 -13.08 -15.62 1.29
CA PRO A 71 -12.08 -15.25 2.26
C PRO A 71 -11.77 -16.49 3.11
N PRO A 72 -10.50 -16.91 3.22
CA PRO A 72 -10.14 -17.98 4.12
C PRO A 72 -10.72 -17.67 5.50
N SER A 73 -11.29 -18.69 6.17
CA SER A 73 -11.49 -18.59 7.62
C SER A 73 -10.18 -18.14 8.23
N SER A 74 -10.20 -17.47 9.40
CA SER A 74 -8.98 -17.03 10.06
C SER A 74 -8.18 -18.23 10.61
N ASP A 75 -7.78 -19.16 9.75
CA ASP A 75 -6.80 -20.19 10.01
C ASP A 75 -5.45 -19.51 10.14
N THR A 76 -5.28 -18.93 11.32
CA THR A 76 -4.04 -18.37 11.85
C THR A 76 -2.89 -19.37 11.69
N SER A 77 -3.20 -20.67 11.62
CA SER A 77 -2.26 -21.78 11.47
C SER A 77 -1.37 -21.70 10.21
N ALA A 78 -1.95 -21.67 9.00
CA ALA A 78 -1.15 -21.74 7.75
C ALA A 78 -0.28 -20.50 7.54
N THR A 79 -0.85 -19.33 7.79
CA THR A 79 -0.12 -18.07 7.77
C THR A 79 1.00 -18.00 8.82
N CYS A 80 0.77 -18.55 10.02
CA CYS A 80 1.81 -18.62 11.05
C CYS A 80 2.98 -19.50 10.59
N VAL A 81 2.70 -20.60 9.88
CA VAL A 81 3.75 -21.45 9.29
C VAL A 81 4.62 -20.68 8.30
N ILE A 82 4.03 -19.92 7.38
CA ILE A 82 4.79 -19.14 6.39
C ILE A 82 5.67 -18.07 7.05
N LEU A 83 5.10 -17.29 7.98
CA LEU A 83 5.87 -16.25 8.66
C LEU A 83 6.95 -16.83 9.59
N ASN A 84 6.74 -18.03 10.15
CA ASN A 84 7.77 -18.73 10.92
C ASN A 84 8.92 -19.20 10.02
N ARG A 85 8.62 -19.76 8.84
CA ARG A 85 9.66 -20.08 7.84
C ARG A 85 10.42 -18.84 7.41
N PHE A 86 9.72 -17.73 7.18
CA PHE A 86 10.38 -16.48 6.85
C PHE A 86 11.31 -16.02 7.99
N ARG A 87 10.87 -16.14 9.26
CA ARG A 87 11.72 -15.81 10.41
C ARG A 87 12.97 -16.71 10.47
N SER A 88 12.83 -18.01 10.26
CA SER A 88 13.97 -18.94 10.19
C SER A 88 14.95 -18.54 9.10
N TYR A 89 14.45 -18.24 7.89
CA TYR A 89 15.28 -17.74 6.80
C TYR A 89 16.08 -16.49 7.19
N LEU A 90 15.41 -15.49 7.81
CA LEU A 90 16.08 -14.28 8.27
C LEU A 90 17.12 -14.52 9.37
N SER A 91 17.00 -15.60 10.16
CA SER A 91 18.00 -15.95 11.18
C SER A 91 19.26 -16.60 10.61
N GLU A 92 19.14 -17.19 9.41
CA GLU A 92 20.24 -17.88 8.72
C GLU A 92 20.98 -16.97 7.73
N HIS A 93 20.43 -15.78 7.45
CA HIS A 93 20.96 -14.84 6.46
C HIS A 93 21.28 -13.49 7.07
N ASN A 94 22.36 -12.87 6.58
CA ASN A 94 22.67 -11.49 6.94
C ASN A 94 21.74 -10.52 6.19
N LEU A 95 21.01 -9.69 6.93
CA LEU A 95 20.04 -8.74 6.37
C LEU A 95 20.68 -7.74 5.39
N SER A 96 21.97 -7.45 5.56
CA SER A 96 22.70 -6.50 4.71
C SER A 96 22.96 -7.03 3.30
N ASP A 97 22.94 -8.35 3.13
CA ASP A 97 23.27 -9.02 1.87
C ASP A 97 22.02 -9.32 1.03
N LEU A 98 20.82 -9.05 1.57
CA LEU A 98 19.57 -9.29 0.87
C LEU A 98 19.39 -8.29 -0.28
N GLU A 99 18.92 -8.78 -1.42
CA GLU A 99 18.47 -7.93 -2.52
C GLU A 99 17.29 -7.06 -2.05
N VAL A 100 17.36 -5.76 -2.33
CA VAL A 100 16.36 -4.78 -1.86
C VAL A 100 15.67 -4.07 -3.01
N GLY A 101 14.34 -4.02 -2.92
CA GLY A 101 13.46 -3.27 -3.79
C GLY A 101 12.87 -2.03 -3.11
N GLY A 102 11.87 -1.48 -3.80
CA GLY A 102 11.13 -0.30 -3.37
C GLY A 102 11.85 1.01 -3.66
N ARG A 103 11.13 2.11 -3.52
CA ARG A 103 11.60 3.43 -3.97
C ARG A 103 12.93 3.88 -3.35
N ILE A 104 13.17 3.53 -2.09
CA ILE A 104 14.39 3.89 -1.36
C ILE A 104 15.38 2.72 -1.23
N LYS A 105 15.16 1.63 -1.99
CA LYS A 105 16.01 0.43 -2.03
C LYS A 105 16.37 -0.05 -0.63
N CYS A 106 15.37 -0.51 0.11
CA CYS A 106 15.57 -0.96 1.49
C CYS A 106 14.66 -2.10 1.93
N ILE A 107 13.68 -2.47 1.12
CA ILE A 107 12.74 -3.53 1.47
C ILE A 107 13.23 -4.79 0.78
N PRO A 108 13.61 -5.85 1.50
CA PRO A 108 14.11 -7.07 0.88
C PRO A 108 13.11 -7.68 -0.10
N VAL A 109 13.57 -8.03 -1.31
CA VAL A 109 12.75 -8.66 -2.36
C VAL A 109 12.18 -10.00 -1.90
N ILE A 110 12.89 -10.70 -1.00
CA ILE A 110 12.42 -11.95 -0.36
C ILE A 110 11.05 -11.79 0.34
N CYS A 111 10.67 -10.58 0.76
CA CYS A 111 9.32 -10.32 1.29
C CYS A 111 8.23 -10.70 0.28
N ARG A 112 8.47 -10.47 -1.01
CA ARG A 112 7.55 -10.86 -2.08
C ARG A 112 7.43 -12.37 -2.18
N GLN A 113 8.53 -13.12 -2.06
CA GLN A 113 8.48 -14.58 -2.14
C GLN A 113 7.56 -15.17 -1.07
N TYR A 114 7.79 -14.82 0.20
CA TYR A 114 6.96 -15.31 1.31
C TYR A 114 5.52 -14.79 1.25
N PHE A 115 5.31 -13.59 0.70
CA PHE A 115 3.96 -13.10 0.41
C PHE A 115 3.25 -14.00 -0.60
N ILE A 116 3.89 -14.34 -1.72
CA ILE A 116 3.31 -15.22 -2.75
C ILE A 116 3.02 -16.61 -2.20
N GLU A 117 3.92 -17.16 -1.39
CA GLU A 117 3.68 -18.46 -0.73
C GLU A 117 2.45 -18.43 0.17
N ASP A 118 2.23 -17.37 0.95
CA ASP A 118 1.04 -17.20 1.79
C ASP A 118 -0.23 -17.04 0.94
N MET A 119 -0.16 -16.31 -0.18
CA MET A 119 -1.27 -16.16 -1.12
C MET A 119 -1.66 -17.50 -1.79
N ALA A 120 -0.66 -18.30 -2.17
CA ALA A 120 -0.88 -19.61 -2.78
C ALA A 120 -1.58 -20.58 -1.82
N HIS A 121 -1.32 -20.50 -0.50
CA HIS A 121 -2.06 -21.26 0.51
C HIS A 121 -3.54 -20.89 0.58
N ALA A 122 -3.89 -19.65 0.27
CA ALA A 122 -5.26 -19.19 0.11
C ALA A 122 -5.83 -19.44 -1.31
N ASN A 123 -5.15 -20.25 -2.12
CA ASN A 123 -5.49 -20.51 -3.53
C ASN A 123 -5.57 -19.25 -4.41
N VAL A 124 -4.79 -18.22 -4.06
CA VAL A 124 -4.68 -16.99 -4.83
C VAL A 124 -3.33 -16.95 -5.54
N HIS A 125 -3.37 -17.08 -6.85
CA HIS A 125 -2.16 -17.15 -7.70
C HIS A 125 -1.92 -15.85 -8.46
N TYR A 126 -2.97 -15.05 -8.65
CA TYR A 126 -2.86 -13.74 -9.28
C TYR A 126 -2.67 -12.65 -8.23
N ILE A 127 -1.43 -12.19 -8.08
CA ILE A 127 -0.98 -11.30 -7.01
C ILE A 127 -1.27 -9.84 -7.35
N SER A 128 -2.51 -9.42 -7.13
CA SER A 128 -2.94 -8.04 -7.35
C SER A 128 -4.25 -7.74 -6.62
N PHE A 129 -4.54 -6.46 -6.44
CA PHE A 129 -5.84 -5.99 -6.00
C PHE A 129 -6.85 -6.05 -7.16
N ALA A 130 -8.12 -6.26 -6.82
CA ALA A 130 -9.22 -6.15 -7.77
C ALA A 130 -9.50 -4.66 -8.06
N TRP A 131 -8.75 -4.08 -8.99
CA TRP A 131 -8.83 -2.64 -9.31
C TRP A 131 -10.19 -2.18 -9.84
N GLY A 132 -11.01 -3.10 -10.35
CA GLY A 132 -12.38 -2.82 -10.81
C GLY A 132 -13.45 -2.90 -9.73
N GLU A 133 -13.17 -3.57 -8.62
CA GLU A 133 -14.10 -3.79 -7.50
C GLU A 133 -14.06 -2.63 -6.50
N ASP A 134 -14.98 -2.61 -5.53
CA ASP A 134 -14.91 -1.66 -4.43
C ASP A 134 -13.62 -1.85 -3.59
N PRO A 135 -12.97 -0.78 -3.08
CA PRO A 135 -11.82 -0.92 -2.18
C PRO A 135 -12.08 -1.80 -0.95
N ASP A 136 -13.32 -1.84 -0.45
CA ASP A 136 -13.75 -2.66 0.68
C ASP A 136 -14.44 -3.96 0.25
N SER A 137 -14.38 -4.33 -1.05
CA SER A 137 -14.83 -5.65 -1.50
C SER A 137 -14.16 -6.77 -0.68
N PRO A 138 -14.83 -7.92 -0.46
CA PRO A 138 -14.27 -9.00 0.37
C PRO A 138 -12.85 -9.42 -0.03
N TYR A 139 -12.58 -9.48 -1.34
CA TYR A 139 -11.24 -9.76 -1.87
C TYR A 139 -10.23 -8.67 -1.53
N ASN A 140 -10.53 -7.39 -1.81
CA ASN A 140 -9.59 -6.29 -1.54
C ASN A 140 -9.34 -6.09 -0.04
N ALA A 141 -10.37 -6.25 0.79
CA ALA A 141 -10.25 -6.18 2.26
C ALA A 141 -9.35 -7.29 2.80
N TRP A 142 -9.55 -8.53 2.34
CA TRP A 142 -8.68 -9.65 2.70
C TRP A 142 -7.24 -9.45 2.20
N PHE A 143 -7.07 -9.07 0.93
CA PHE A 143 -5.74 -8.85 0.34
C PHE A 143 -4.98 -7.75 1.09
N ALA A 144 -5.65 -6.63 1.39
CA ALA A 144 -5.09 -5.55 2.21
C ALA A 144 -4.70 -6.03 3.61
N GLY A 145 -5.54 -6.86 4.25
CA GLY A 145 -5.22 -7.49 5.53
C GLY A 145 -3.95 -8.35 5.45
N THR A 146 -3.78 -9.13 4.38
CA THR A 146 -2.57 -9.93 4.15
C THR A 146 -1.33 -9.05 3.92
N VAL A 147 -1.45 -7.97 3.13
CA VAL A 147 -0.36 -6.98 2.98
C VAL A 147 0.03 -6.37 4.33
N TRP A 148 -0.95 -5.93 5.12
CA TRP A 148 -0.72 -5.36 6.45
C TRP A 148 -0.01 -6.33 7.40
N LYS A 149 -0.42 -7.60 7.37
CA LYS A 149 0.19 -8.67 8.16
C LYS A 149 1.67 -8.88 7.82
N HIS A 150 1.99 -8.99 6.53
CA HIS A 150 3.38 -9.14 6.07
C HIS A 150 4.21 -7.87 6.30
N TRP A 151 3.62 -6.69 6.15
CA TRP A 151 4.27 -5.42 6.49
C TRP A 151 4.61 -5.36 7.99
N THR A 152 3.68 -5.77 8.85
CA THR A 152 3.89 -5.81 10.30
C THR A 152 5.01 -6.77 10.67
N PHE A 153 5.05 -7.95 10.04
CA PHE A 153 6.16 -8.89 10.18
C PHE A 153 7.49 -8.25 9.75
N ALA A 154 7.55 -7.63 8.57
CA ALA A 154 8.75 -6.99 8.06
C ALA A 154 9.26 -5.87 9.00
N LYS A 155 8.36 -5.03 9.51
CA LYS A 155 8.66 -4.01 10.52
C LYS A 155 9.28 -4.63 11.78
N ASN A 156 8.62 -5.64 12.35
CA ASN A 156 9.03 -6.24 13.62
C ASN A 156 10.36 -7.02 13.53
N ASN A 157 10.80 -7.36 12.32
CA ASN A 157 12.11 -7.97 12.06
C ASN A 157 13.13 -6.97 11.48
N GLY A 158 12.90 -5.65 11.60
CA GLY A 158 13.88 -4.62 11.23
C GLY A 158 14.04 -4.37 9.73
N LEU A 159 13.21 -4.98 8.87
CA LEU A 159 13.33 -4.87 7.41
C LEU A 159 12.88 -3.49 6.87
N LEU A 160 12.27 -2.66 7.71
CA LEU A 160 11.80 -1.31 7.38
C LEU A 160 12.59 -0.20 8.09
N HIS A 161 13.80 -0.49 8.56
CA HIS A 161 14.60 0.41 9.41
C HIS A 161 14.89 1.80 8.81
N LYS A 162 14.86 1.97 7.48
CA LYS A 162 15.05 3.29 6.85
C LYS A 162 13.85 4.23 6.99
N TYR A 163 12.70 3.74 7.42
CA TYR A 163 11.52 4.56 7.68
C TYR A 163 11.44 4.91 9.17
N ALA A 164 11.53 6.20 9.48
CA ALA A 164 11.31 6.72 10.83
C ALA A 164 9.81 6.71 11.20
N ILE A 165 9.27 5.52 11.43
CA ILE A 165 7.85 5.30 11.75
C ILE A 165 7.57 5.77 13.18
N SER A 166 6.62 6.71 13.33
CA SER A 166 6.17 7.13 14.65
C SER A 166 5.32 6.02 15.29
N PRO A 167 5.54 5.67 16.57
CA PRO A 167 4.66 4.74 17.30
C PRO A 167 3.20 5.18 17.35
N THR A 168 2.92 6.49 17.27
CA THR A 168 1.55 7.03 17.24
C THR A 168 0.84 6.73 15.92
N ASP A 169 1.60 6.60 14.84
CA ASP A 169 1.09 6.30 13.51
C ASP A 169 0.89 4.78 13.33
N ASP A 170 1.72 3.98 13.99
CA ASP A 170 1.79 2.51 13.90
C ASP A 170 0.64 1.79 14.62
N THR A 171 -0.56 1.92 14.07
CA THR A 171 -1.76 1.23 14.56
C THR A 171 -2.45 0.47 13.43
N ALA A 172 -3.15 -0.61 13.79
CA ALA A 172 -3.89 -1.42 12.81
C ALA A 172 -4.97 -0.61 12.08
N ASP A 173 -5.65 0.30 12.77
CA ASP A 173 -6.66 1.19 12.16
C ASP A 173 -6.01 2.15 11.15
N ASN A 174 -4.89 2.77 11.50
CA ASN A 174 -4.16 3.63 10.57
C ASN A 174 -3.66 2.83 9.36
N GLY A 175 -3.11 1.63 9.58
CA GLY A 175 -2.65 0.73 8.53
C GLY A 175 -3.76 0.40 7.52
N ARG A 176 -4.94 -0.01 8.02
CA ARG A 176 -6.13 -0.27 7.22
C ARG A 176 -6.52 0.95 6.39
N MET A 177 -6.63 2.12 7.00
CA MET A 177 -7.06 3.34 6.31
C MET A 177 -6.04 3.85 5.29
N ILE A 178 -4.74 3.59 5.50
CA ILE A 178 -3.70 3.91 4.53
C ILE A 178 -3.80 3.01 3.31
N LEU A 179 -3.96 1.70 3.50
CA LEU A 179 -4.17 0.77 2.39
C LEU A 179 -5.44 1.09 1.62
N TYR A 180 -6.55 1.37 2.31
CA TYR A 180 -7.80 1.84 1.69
C TYR A 180 -7.56 3.06 0.81
N ARG A 181 -6.92 4.11 1.36
CA ARG A 181 -6.58 5.33 0.63
C ARG A 181 -5.69 5.06 -0.58
N TRP A 182 -4.74 4.14 -0.44
CA TRP A 182 -3.84 3.77 -1.51
C TRP A 182 -4.57 3.05 -2.65
N ILE A 183 -5.42 2.05 -2.34
CA ILE A 183 -6.24 1.32 -3.31
C ILE A 183 -7.14 2.30 -4.06
N HIS A 184 -7.91 3.12 -3.34
CA HIS A 184 -8.81 4.11 -3.94
C HIS A 184 -8.07 5.10 -4.85
N GLY A 185 -6.88 5.56 -4.43
CA GLY A 185 -6.00 6.39 -5.25
C GLY A 185 -5.60 5.71 -6.56
N ARG A 186 -5.23 4.43 -6.53
CA ARG A 186 -4.84 3.65 -7.72
C ARG A 186 -6.01 3.35 -8.64
N GLN A 187 -7.17 3.01 -8.10
CA GLN A 187 -8.37 2.80 -8.92
C GLN A 187 -8.78 4.06 -9.69
N ALA A 188 -8.65 5.23 -9.07
CA ALA A 188 -8.88 6.51 -9.76
C ALA A 188 -7.91 6.71 -10.93
N GLU A 189 -6.63 6.34 -10.77
CA GLU A 189 -5.63 6.39 -11.85
C GLU A 189 -5.92 5.40 -12.98
N VAL A 190 -6.36 4.18 -12.65
CA VAL A 190 -6.78 3.17 -13.63
C VAL A 190 -7.98 3.67 -14.43
N LYS A 191 -9.02 4.20 -13.76
CA LYS A 191 -10.20 4.79 -14.41
C LYS A 191 -9.84 5.96 -15.33
N GLN A 192 -8.89 6.81 -14.93
CA GLN A 192 -8.42 7.92 -15.77
C GLN A 192 -7.62 7.45 -16.98
N SER A 193 -6.76 6.44 -16.80
CA SER A 193 -5.94 5.88 -17.89
C SER A 193 -6.81 5.14 -18.92
N ALA A 194 -7.89 4.49 -18.49
CA ALA A 194 -8.85 3.87 -19.40
C ALA A 194 -9.63 4.89 -20.25
N ARG A 195 -9.92 6.07 -19.69
CA ARG A 195 -10.63 7.16 -20.39
C ARG A 195 -9.72 7.98 -21.31
N ASN A 196 -8.42 8.04 -21.01
CA ASN A 196 -7.45 8.81 -21.78
C ASN A 196 -6.09 8.10 -21.76
N LEU A 197 -5.73 7.51 -22.90
CA LEU A 197 -4.48 6.77 -23.10
C LEU A 197 -3.23 7.61 -22.77
N ASN A 198 -3.28 8.92 -23.01
CA ASN A 198 -2.19 9.86 -22.75
C ASN A 198 -2.21 10.45 -21.33
N TRP A 199 -3.16 10.03 -20.48
CA TRP A 199 -3.33 10.57 -19.12
C TRP A 199 -2.04 10.54 -18.31
N ARG A 200 -1.30 9.44 -18.36
CA ARG A 200 -0.07 9.26 -17.59
C ARG A 200 1.04 10.22 -18.02
N GLN A 201 1.18 10.44 -19.33
CA GLN A 201 2.13 11.42 -19.87
C GLN A 201 1.75 12.84 -19.44
N LEU A 202 0.46 13.17 -19.52
CA LEU A 202 -0.07 14.47 -19.08
C LEU A 202 0.13 14.69 -17.57
N LYS A 203 -0.12 13.65 -16.75
CA LYS A 203 0.10 13.69 -15.31
C LYS A 203 1.59 13.92 -14.99
N SER A 204 2.49 13.16 -15.60
CA SER A 204 3.93 13.33 -15.44
C SER A 204 4.41 14.73 -15.84
N ALA A 205 3.92 15.27 -16.94
CA ALA A 205 4.23 16.64 -17.38
C ALA A 205 3.74 17.69 -16.36
N ARG A 206 2.52 17.53 -15.83
CA ARG A 206 1.96 18.40 -14.78
C ARG A 206 2.78 18.35 -13.50
N GLU A 207 3.18 17.16 -13.06
CA GLU A 207 4.02 16.98 -11.87
C GLU A 207 5.40 17.61 -12.04
N LYS A 208 6.05 17.42 -13.20
CA LYS A 208 7.33 18.08 -13.54
C LYS A 208 7.19 19.60 -13.49
N ARG A 209 6.12 20.16 -14.07
CA ARG A 209 5.85 21.60 -14.05
C ARG A 209 5.62 22.11 -12.62
N SER A 210 4.88 21.37 -11.79
CA SER A 210 4.63 21.73 -10.39
C SER A 210 5.92 21.72 -9.56
N LYS A 211 6.77 20.71 -9.73
CA LYS A 211 8.09 20.64 -9.07
C LYS A 211 8.98 21.83 -9.44
N ARG A 212 9.06 22.17 -10.74
CA ARG A 212 9.79 23.36 -11.21
C ARG A 212 9.24 24.64 -10.56
N LYS A 213 7.92 24.83 -10.50
CA LYS A 213 7.31 25.99 -9.86
C LYS A 213 7.65 26.10 -8.36
N LYS A 214 7.72 24.97 -7.64
CA LYS A 214 8.09 24.96 -6.21
C LYS A 214 9.56 25.31 -5.98
N GLN A 215 10.45 24.91 -6.90
CA GLN A 215 11.88 25.24 -6.83
C GLN A 215 12.17 26.71 -7.17
N VAL A 216 11.34 27.34 -8.00
CA VAL A 216 11.52 28.73 -8.47
C VAL A 216 10.84 29.77 -7.56
N ARG A 217 10.10 29.36 -6.52
CA ARG A 217 9.56 30.32 -5.54
C ARG A 217 10.71 30.88 -4.69
N PRO A 218 11.02 32.19 -4.76
CA PRO A 218 11.94 32.81 -3.82
C PRO A 218 11.37 32.67 -2.41
N GLN A 219 12.23 32.48 -1.39
CA GLN A 219 11.79 32.66 -0.01
C GLN A 219 11.27 34.10 0.17
N PRO A 220 10.21 34.34 0.95
CA PRO A 220 9.86 35.70 1.33
C PRO A 220 11.04 36.27 2.12
N ASN A 221 11.69 37.29 1.59
CA ASN A 221 12.58 38.15 2.36
C ASN A 221 11.72 38.84 3.43
N TRP A 222 11.66 38.26 4.63
CA TRP A 222 11.30 39.04 5.80
C TRP A 222 12.49 39.92 6.12
N LEU A 223 12.36 41.19 5.73
CA LEU A 223 13.32 42.25 5.99
C LEU A 223 13.54 42.41 7.49
N ILE A 224 14.81 42.72 7.80
CA ILE A 224 15.41 43.13 9.08
C ILE A 224 14.67 44.33 9.67
#